data_AF-A0A5B6TFN9-F1
#
_entry.id   AF-A0A5B6TFN9-F1
#
_cell.length_a   1.000
_cell.length_b   1.000
_cell.length_c   1.000
_cell.angle_alpha   90.00
_cell.angle_beta   90.00
_cell.angle_gamma   90.00
#
_symmetry.space_group_name_H-M   'P 1'
#
loop_
_entity.id
_entity.type
_entity.pdbx_description
1 polymer ?
#
loop_
_entity_poly.entity_id
_entity_poly.type
_entity_poly.pdbx_seq_one_letter_code
_entity_poly.pdbx_strand_id
1 'polypeptide(L)' 'MLEVDRTLFVPEEIQGQSYNDKVLPICMGQTINQPYIVAYMAQALKLALEDAVLEVGAEEALTT' A
#
# COMPACT_ATOMS: atom_id res chain seq x y z
N MET A 1 -0.67 -2.52 11.83
CA MET A 1 -1.13 -2.21 10.46
C MET A 1 -2.60 -1.78 10.42
N LEU A 2 -3.17 -1.26 11.51
CA LEU A 2 -4.57 -0.79 11.56
C LEU A 2 -4.69 0.73 11.56
N GLU A 3 -3.56 1.43 11.60
CA GLU A 3 -3.49 2.90 11.67
C GLU A 3 -3.61 3.56 10.28
N VAL A 4 -3.23 2.83 9.22
CA VAL A 4 -3.34 3.27 7.83
C VAL A 4 -4.56 2.61 7.19
N ASP A 5 -5.55 3.40 6.79
CA ASP A 5 -6.74 2.92 6.10
C ASP A 5 -6.43 2.64 4.62
N ARG A 6 -6.43 1.36 4.26
CA ARG A 6 -6.11 0.91 2.91
C ARG A 6 -7.17 1.29 1.87
N THR A 7 -8.39 1.63 2.28
CA THR A 7 -9.48 2.05 1.36
C THR A 7 -9.18 3.36 0.65
N LEU A 8 -8.33 4.21 1.23
CA LEU A 8 -7.92 5.50 0.67
C LEU A 8 -7.02 5.39 -0.56
N PHE A 9 -6.49 4.20 -0.85
CA PHE A 9 -5.51 3.95 -1.91
C PHE A 9 -6.07 3.08 -3.03
N VAL A 10 -7.38 2.84 -3.05
CA VAL A 10 -8.05 2.04 -4.08
C VAL A 10 -9.32 2.74 -4.56
N PRO A 11 -9.73 2.55 -5.83
CA PRO A 11 -10.99 3.08 -6.34
C PRO A 11 -12.21 2.62 -5.52
N GLU A 12 -13.25 3.46 -5.47
CA GLU A 12 -14.46 3.23 -4.67
C GLU A 12 -15.11 1.87 -4.99
N GLU A 13 -15.08 1.45 -6.26
CA GLU A 13 -15.70 0.21 -6.73
C GLU A 13 -15.06 -1.05 -6.14
N ILE A 14 -13.82 -0.95 -5.65
CA ILE A 14 -13.06 -2.09 -5.10
C ILE A 14 -12.66 -1.90 -3.63
N GLN A 15 -13.13 -0.85 -2.95
CA GLN A 15 -12.85 -0.62 -1.52
C GLN A 15 -13.27 -1.79 -0.63
N GLY A 16 -14.36 -2.49 -0.96
CA GLY A 16 -14.79 -3.70 -0.23
C GLY A 16 -13.80 -4.87 -0.29
N GLN A 17 -12.83 -4.81 -1.21
CA GLN A 17 -11.76 -5.80 -1.36
C GLN A 17 -10.41 -5.31 -0.83
N SER A 18 -10.33 -4.06 -0.33
CA SER A 18 -9.09 -3.40 0.09
C SER A 18 -8.26 -4.21 1.09
N TYR A 19 -8.91 -4.86 2.05
CA TYR A 19 -8.26 -5.66 3.10
C TYR A 19 -7.98 -7.12 2.72
N ASN A 20 -8.33 -7.54 1.50
CA ASN A 20 -7.96 -8.87 1.03
C ASN A 20 -6.44 -8.95 0.87
N ASP A 21 -5.84 -10.08 1.27
CA ASP A 21 -4.40 -10.31 1.08
C ASP A 21 -4.06 -10.67 -0.37
N LYS A 22 -4.27 -9.70 -1.26
CA LYS A 22 -3.99 -9.81 -2.69
C LYS A 22 -3.58 -8.47 -3.27
N VAL A 23 -2.96 -8.54 -4.43
CA VAL A 23 -2.71 -7.37 -5.26
C VAL A 23 -4.04 -6.84 -5.78
N LEU A 24 -4.22 -5.52 -5.74
CA LEU A 24 -5.40 -4.86 -6.31
C LEU A 24 -4.97 -3.91 -7.42
N PRO A 25 -5.67 -3.90 -8.57
CA PRO A 25 -5.43 -2.92 -9.61
C PRO A 25 -5.82 -1.53 -9.10
N ILE A 26 -5.01 -0.54 -9.43
CA ILE A 26 -5.33 0.88 -9.27
C ILE A 26 -5.28 1.56 -10.65
N CYS A 27 -5.38 2.88 -10.68
CA CYS A 27 -5.37 3.64 -11.92
C CYS A 27 -4.11 3.41 -12.77
N MET A 28 -4.22 3.71 -14.07
CA MET A 28 -3.09 3.70 -15.03
C MET A 28 -2.34 2.37 -15.16
N GLY A 29 -3.01 1.24 -14.92
CA GLY A 29 -2.42 -0.09 -15.07
C GLY A 29 -1.47 -0.49 -13.94
N GLN A 30 -1.46 0.28 -12.86
CA GLN A 30 -0.67 -0.01 -11.68
C GLN A 30 -1.41 -0.89 -10.69
N THR A 31 -0.70 -1.32 -9.64
CA THR A 31 -1.28 -2.16 -8.60
C THR A 31 -0.76 -1.80 -7.22
N ILE A 32 -1.60 -1.93 -6.20
CA ILE A 32 -1.17 -1.89 -4.80
C ILE A 32 -0.82 -3.31 -4.30
N ASN A 33 0.36 -3.45 -3.71
CA ASN A 33 0.85 -4.71 -3.15
C ASN A 33 -0.04 -5.23 -2.03
N GLN A 34 -0.10 -6.56 -1.89
CA GLN A 34 -0.85 -7.20 -0.81
C GLN A 34 -0.32 -6.79 0.59
N PRO A 35 -1.19 -6.66 1.61
CA PRO A 35 -0.82 -6.33 2.98
C PRO A 35 0.35 -7.16 3.54
N TYR A 36 0.39 -8.47 3.28
CA TYR A 36 1.49 -9.31 3.78
C TYR A 36 2.86 -8.87 3.26
N ILE A 37 2.98 -8.56 1.97
CA ILE A 37 4.25 -8.17 1.36
C ILE A 37 4.71 -6.82 1.91
N VAL A 38 3.80 -5.87 2.11
CA VAL A 38 4.12 -4.57 2.73
C VAL A 38 4.64 -4.76 4.17
N ALA A 39 3.97 -5.60 4.97
CA ALA A 39 4.40 -5.89 6.32
C ALA A 39 5.76 -6.60 6.36
N TYR A 40 5.98 -7.56 5.45
CA TYR A 40 7.24 -8.28 5.33
C TYR A 40 8.41 -7.35 4.96
N MET A 41 8.22 -6.45 3.99
CA MET A 41 9.24 -5.47 3.60
C MET A 41 9.58 -4.51 4.76
N ALA A 42 8.56 -4.00 5.46
CA ALA A 42 8.76 -3.13 6.61
C ALA A 42 9.53 -3.83 7.75
N GLN A 43 9.22 -5.10 8.03
CA GLN A 43 9.94 -5.89 9.02
C GLN A 43 11.40 -6.16 8.61
N ALA A 44 11.64 -6.46 7.32
CA ALA A 44 12.98 -6.74 6.81
C ALA A 44 13.91 -5.52 6.88
N LEU A 45 13.36 -4.30 6.71
CA LEU A 45 14.11 -3.05 6.81
C LEU A 45 14.58 -2.72 8.22
N LYS A 46 13.97 -3.29 9.27
CA LYS A 46 14.32 -3.06 10.69
C LYS A 46 14.41 -1.56 11.05
N LEU A 47 13.43 -0.79 10.60
CA LEU A 47 13.39 0.66 10.73
C LEU A 47 13.46 1.13 12.18
N ALA A 48 14.27 2.17 12.42
CA ALA A 48 14.30 2.99 13.62
C ALA A 48 13.56 4.33 13.38
N LEU A 49 13.28 5.06 14.47
CA LEU A 49 12.48 6.29 14.42
C LEU A 49 13.18 7.40 13.60
N GLU A 50 14.51 7.41 13.58
CA GLU A 50 15.34 8.42 12.92
C GLU A 50 15.80 8.03 11.51
N ASP A 51 15.36 6.88 10.98
CA ASP A 51 15.79 6.42 9.67
C ASP A 51 15.15 7.26 8.55
N ALA A 52 15.98 7.67 7.59
CA ALA A 52 15.52 8.24 6.33
C ALA A 52 15.27 7.10 5.33
N VAL A 53 14.03 6.98 4.87
CA VAL A 53 13.60 5.92 3.93
C VAL A 53 13.26 6.53 2.58
N LEU A 54 13.75 5.91 1.51
CA LEU A 54 13.34 6.20 0.14
C LEU A 54 12.51 5.03 -0.38
N GLU A 55 11.24 5.28 -0.67
CA GLU A 55 10.41 4.37 -1.44
C GLU A 55 10.52 4.72 -2.93
N VAL A 56 10.68 3.70 -3.78
CA VAL A 56 10.73 3.86 -5.24
C VAL A 56 9.53 3.11 -5.83
N GLY A 57 8.74 3.78 -6.68
CA GLY A 57 7.54 3.21 -7.29
C GLY A 57 6.22 3.65 -6.65
N ALA A 58 6.25 4.66 -5.76
CA ALA A 58 5.04 5.35 -5.32
C ALA A 58 4.53 6.25 -6.45
N GLU A 59 3.63 5.72 -7.26
CA GLU A 59 2.89 6.47 -8.26
C GLU A 59 1.45 6.68 -7.76
N GLU A 60 0.80 7.73 -8.27
CA GLU A 60 -0.38 8.39 -7.68
C GLU A 60 -1.52 7.42 -7.31
N ALA A 61 -1.66 7.10 -6.01
CA ALA A 61 -2.79 6.36 -5.48
C ALA A 61 -3.96 7.26 -5.01
N LEU A 62 -3.81 8.60 -5.11
CA LEU A 62 -4.66 9.60 -4.46
C LEU A 62 -5.22 10.68 -5.42
N THR A 63 -5.42 10.36 -6.70
CA THR A 63 -6.19 11.27 -7.57
C THR A 63 -7.68 10.98 -7.43
N THR A 64 -8.36 11.91 -6.75
CA THR A 64 -9.83 12.07 -6.77
C THR A 64 -10.28 12.60 -8.11
#